data_AF-A0A806JE69-F1
#
_entry.id   AF-A0A806JE69-F1
#
_cell.length_a   1.000
_cell.length_b   1.000
_cell.length_c   1.000
_cell.angle_alpha   90.00
_cell.angle_beta   90.00
_cell.angle_gamma   90.00
#
_symmetry.space_group_name_H-M   'P 1'
#
loop_
_entity.id
_entity.type
_entity.pdbx_description
1 polymer ?
#
loop_
_entity_poly.entity_id
_entity_poly.type
_entity_poly.pdbx_seq_one_letter_code
_entity_poly.pdbx_strand_id
1 'polypeptide(L)'
;MRKNLFVTLLILLSLTAKAEISLNQQEQLAEKIAVASFGEGNYANTITKIRIMRSLDNVKGICGEDSITEVAKLSVAVQTSLAKDDFFVTPLEVIEAIGTLKRQAPDDIDCMTVATNYASTVVVAPTPAEALASVNSLYKILKQKTK
;
A
#
# COMPACT_ATOMS: atom_id res chain seq x y z
N MET A 1 -11.75 -5.55 60.90
CA MET A 1 -12.03 -4.40 60.01
C MET A 1 -11.25 -4.60 58.70
N ARG A 2 -11.84 -4.13 57.60
CA ARG A 2 -11.69 -4.57 56.20
C ARG A 2 -10.25 -4.72 55.67
N LYS A 3 -9.98 -5.91 55.12
CA LYS A 3 -8.97 -6.15 54.07
C LYS A 3 -9.63 -5.81 52.72
N ASN A 4 -9.13 -4.79 52.02
CA ASN A 4 -9.36 -4.58 50.59
C ASN A 4 -7.98 -4.81 49.96
N LEU A 5 -7.64 -5.95 49.35
CA LEU A 5 -8.22 -6.56 48.13
C LEU A 5 -8.23 -5.56 46.96
N PHE A 6 -7.58 -5.97 45.87
CA PHE A 6 -7.45 -5.32 44.56
C PHE A 6 -6.31 -4.31 44.39
N VAL A 7 -5.08 -4.84 44.33
CA VAL A 7 -4.09 -4.35 43.36
C VAL A 7 -4.07 -5.36 42.22
N THR A 8 -5.05 -5.20 41.33
CA THR A 8 -4.98 -5.37 39.86
C THR A 8 -3.69 -6.09 39.42
N LEU A 9 -3.63 -7.42 39.50
CA LEU A 9 -4.15 -8.37 38.52
C LEU A 9 -4.06 -7.84 37.08
N LEU A 10 -3.13 -8.44 36.31
CA LEU A 10 -3.17 -8.53 34.86
C LEU A 10 -3.10 -7.20 34.08
N ILE A 11 -1.92 -6.58 34.05
CA ILE A 11 -1.43 -6.08 32.75
C ILE A 11 -0.78 -7.28 32.07
N LEU A 12 -1.62 -8.21 31.62
CA LEU A 12 -1.27 -9.00 30.46
C LEU A 12 -1.05 -7.96 29.36
N LEU A 13 0.22 -7.71 29.05
CA LEU A 13 0.64 -7.38 27.71
C LEU A 13 0.04 -8.45 26.80
N SER A 14 -1.19 -8.22 26.37
CA SER A 14 -1.68 -8.77 25.13
C SER A 14 -0.80 -8.13 24.08
N LEU A 15 0.37 -8.74 23.87
CA LEU A 15 0.93 -8.86 22.54
C LEU A 15 -0.22 -9.42 21.72
N THR A 16 -1.01 -8.53 21.13
CA THR A 16 -1.91 -8.89 20.05
C THR A 16 -0.99 -9.56 19.05
N ALA A 17 -1.10 -10.88 18.94
CA ALA A 17 -0.46 -11.61 17.88
C ALA A 17 -1.07 -11.06 16.59
N LYS A 18 -0.33 -10.12 15.98
CA LYS A 18 -0.76 -9.29 14.87
C LYS A 18 -0.81 -10.18 13.65
N ALA A 19 -2.01 -10.44 13.15
CA ALA A 19 -2.19 -11.35 12.04
C ALA A 19 -1.80 -10.64 10.74
N GLU A 20 -0.53 -10.75 10.35
CA GLU A 20 -0.16 -10.62 8.95
C GLU A 20 -1.09 -11.53 8.11
N ILE A 21 -1.58 -11.01 6.99
CA ILE A 21 -2.39 -11.79 6.04
C ILE A 21 -1.69 -13.11 5.73
N SER A 22 -2.41 -14.24 5.83
CA SER A 22 -1.80 -15.54 5.57
C SER A 22 -1.32 -15.62 4.12
N LEU A 23 -0.28 -16.42 3.86
CA LEU A 23 0.28 -16.59 2.51
C LEU A 23 -0.82 -16.97 1.48
N ASN A 24 -1.73 -17.87 1.85
CA ASN A 24 -2.85 -18.27 0.99
C ASN A 24 -3.78 -17.09 0.66
N GLN A 25 -4.11 -16.25 1.65
CA GLN A 25 -4.91 -15.03 1.40
C GLN A 25 -4.15 -14.00 0.57
N GLN A 26 -2.84 -13.85 0.77
CA GLN A 26 -1.99 -12.97 -0.04
C GLN A 26 -1.93 -13.44 -1.49
N GLU A 27 -1.83 -14.76 -1.73
CA GLU A 27 -1.88 -15.33 -3.07
C GLU A 27 -3.22 -15.11 -3.78
N GLN A 28 -4.34 -15.31 -3.07
CA GLN A 28 -5.68 -15.03 -3.61
C GLN A 28 -5.84 -13.54 -3.94
N LEU A 29 -5.30 -12.67 -3.08
CA LEU A 29 -5.30 -11.23 -3.34
C LEU A 29 -4.44 -10.88 -4.56
N ALA A 30 -3.27 -11.51 -4.71
CA ALA A 30 -2.40 -11.31 -5.86
C ALA A 30 -3.07 -11.72 -7.17
N GLU A 31 -3.83 -12.81 -7.18
CA GLU A 31 -4.63 -13.22 -8.34
C GLU A 31 -5.72 -12.20 -8.68
N LYS A 32 -6.43 -11.66 -7.69
CA LYS A 32 -7.43 -10.60 -7.91
C LYS A 32 -6.80 -9.33 -8.48
N ILE A 33 -5.64 -8.94 -7.96
CA ILE A 33 -4.89 -7.79 -8.49
C ILE A 33 -4.42 -8.06 -9.93
N ALA A 34 -4.00 -9.28 -10.24
CA ALA A 34 -3.60 -9.66 -11.59
C ALA A 34 -4.77 -9.51 -12.57
N VAL A 35 -5.94 -10.05 -12.21
CA VAL A 35 -7.16 -9.91 -13.02
C VAL A 35 -7.54 -8.44 -13.20
N ALA A 36 -7.49 -7.65 -12.13
CA ALA A 36 -7.80 -6.22 -12.20
C ALA A 36 -6.77 -5.39 -12.98
N SER A 37 -5.53 -5.89 -13.13
CA SER A 37 -4.46 -5.20 -13.86
C SER A 37 -4.35 -5.61 -15.33
N PHE A 38 -4.65 -6.87 -15.65
CA PHE A 38 -4.33 -7.46 -16.95
C PHE A 38 -5.52 -8.18 -17.62
N GLY A 39 -6.69 -8.19 -16.99
CA GLY A 39 -7.88 -8.89 -17.48
C GLY A 39 -7.97 -10.35 -17.04
N GLU A 40 -9.01 -11.05 -17.48
CA GLU A 40 -9.20 -12.47 -17.15
C GLU A 40 -8.06 -13.34 -17.68
N GLY A 41 -7.58 -14.27 -16.86
CA GLY A 41 -6.49 -15.16 -17.23
C GLY A 41 -6.09 -16.12 -16.11
N ASN A 42 -5.28 -17.12 -16.45
CA ASN A 42 -4.66 -17.99 -15.47
C ASN A 42 -3.30 -17.41 -15.04
N TYR A 43 -3.27 -16.79 -13.87
CA TYR A 43 -2.05 -16.19 -13.30
C TYR A 43 -1.30 -17.14 -12.36
N ALA A 44 -1.81 -18.35 -12.13
CA ALA A 44 -1.13 -19.34 -11.29
C ALA A 44 0.26 -19.63 -11.89
N ASN A 45 1.31 -19.51 -11.05
CA ASN A 45 2.71 -19.75 -11.42
C ASN A 45 3.25 -18.85 -12.56
N THR A 46 2.70 -17.66 -12.74
CA THR A 46 3.19 -16.68 -13.73
C THR A 46 4.17 -15.67 -13.13
N ILE A 47 5.02 -15.08 -13.98
CA ILE A 47 5.88 -13.93 -13.61
C ILE A 47 5.01 -12.77 -13.08
N THR A 48 3.80 -12.60 -13.62
CA THR A 48 2.84 -11.59 -13.16
C THR A 48 2.44 -11.80 -11.70
N LYS A 49 2.03 -13.01 -11.30
CA LYS A 49 1.72 -13.32 -9.89
C LYS A 49 2.93 -13.10 -8.99
N ILE A 50 4.13 -13.51 -9.43
CA ILE A 50 5.38 -13.30 -8.67
C ILE A 50 5.67 -11.80 -8.47
N ARG A 51 5.52 -10.99 -9.51
CA ARG A 51 5.70 -9.53 -9.43
C ARG A 51 4.70 -8.92 -8.44
N ILE A 52 3.43 -9.27 -8.54
CA ILE A 52 2.40 -8.76 -7.62
C ILE A 52 2.69 -9.18 -6.17
N MET A 53 3.04 -10.44 -5.94
CA MET A 53 3.41 -10.92 -4.60
C MET A 53 4.57 -10.13 -4.01
N ARG A 54 5.62 -9.87 -4.82
CA ARG A 54 6.75 -9.02 -4.40
C ARG A 54 6.32 -7.58 -4.12
N SER A 55 5.43 -7.01 -4.93
CA SER A 55 4.91 -5.67 -4.70
C SER A 55 4.07 -5.60 -3.42
N LEU A 56 3.30 -6.63 -3.10
CA LEU A 56 2.59 -6.76 -1.82
C LEU A 56 3.54 -6.92 -0.63
N ASP A 57 4.61 -7.70 -0.77
CA ASP A 57 5.65 -7.82 0.26
C ASP A 57 6.37 -6.48 0.48
N ASN A 58 6.62 -5.73 -0.59
CA ASN A 58 7.27 -4.41 -0.52
C ASN A 58 6.45 -3.35 0.22
N VAL A 59 5.14 -3.58 0.41
CA VAL A 59 4.29 -2.67 1.17
C VAL A 59 4.01 -3.14 2.60
N LYS A 60 4.49 -4.33 3.00
CA LYS A 60 4.37 -4.79 4.39
C LYS A 60 4.97 -3.77 5.37
N GLY A 61 4.15 -3.34 6.32
CA GLY A 61 4.51 -2.44 7.41
C GLY A 61 4.69 -0.97 7.04
N ILE A 62 4.55 -0.58 5.77
CA ILE A 62 4.76 0.84 5.37
C ILE A 62 3.50 1.71 5.55
N CYS A 63 2.33 1.09 5.64
CA CYS A 63 1.02 1.73 5.82
C CYS A 63 0.30 1.20 7.08
N GLY A 64 1.05 0.91 8.15
CA GLY A 64 0.49 0.30 9.36
C GLY A 64 0.28 -1.22 9.26
N GLU A 65 -0.51 -1.77 10.18
CA GLU A 65 -0.62 -3.22 10.40
C GLU A 65 -1.25 -3.96 9.21
N ASP A 66 -2.32 -3.42 8.64
CA ASP A 66 -3.05 -4.00 7.50
C ASP A 66 -2.54 -3.53 6.14
N SER A 67 -1.29 -3.07 6.09
CA SER A 67 -0.67 -2.42 4.92
C SER A 67 -0.92 -3.10 3.57
N ILE A 68 -0.86 -4.44 3.48
CA ILE A 68 -1.14 -5.17 2.24
C ILE A 68 -2.58 -4.92 1.77
N THR A 69 -3.54 -5.15 2.67
CA THR A 69 -4.97 -5.02 2.36
C THR A 69 -5.34 -3.58 2.09
N GLU A 70 -4.79 -2.65 2.87
CA GLU A 70 -5.01 -1.21 2.69
C GLU A 70 -4.49 -0.74 1.33
N VAL A 71 -3.24 -1.08 0.99
CA VAL A 71 -2.63 -0.67 -0.27
C VAL A 71 -3.35 -1.30 -1.47
N ALA A 72 -3.81 -2.56 -1.36
CA ALA A 72 -4.62 -3.18 -2.41
C ALA A 72 -5.98 -2.50 -2.60
N LYS A 73 -6.61 -2.01 -1.52
CA LYS A 73 -7.86 -1.22 -1.62
C LYS A 73 -7.59 0.15 -2.25
N LEU A 74 -6.53 0.83 -1.80
CA LEU A 74 -6.11 2.12 -2.35
C LEU A 74 -5.81 2.02 -3.84
N SER A 75 -5.14 0.95 -4.28
CA SER A 75 -4.78 0.78 -5.69
C SER A 75 -5.98 0.64 -6.60
N VAL A 76 -6.98 -0.13 -6.20
CA VAL A 76 -8.25 -0.26 -6.93
C VAL A 76 -9.01 1.06 -6.94
N ALA A 77 -9.06 1.77 -5.81
CA ALA A 77 -9.74 3.07 -5.71
C ALA A 77 -9.09 4.13 -6.60
N VAL A 78 -7.75 4.23 -6.59
CA VAL A 78 -7.00 5.15 -7.44
C VAL A 78 -7.19 4.80 -8.92
N GLN A 79 -7.04 3.53 -9.30
CA GLN A 79 -7.26 3.12 -10.68
C GLN A 79 -8.68 3.45 -11.14
N THR A 80 -9.69 3.18 -10.32
CA THR A 80 -11.09 3.50 -10.63
C THR A 80 -11.30 5.01 -10.77
N SER A 81 -10.62 5.82 -9.95
CA SER A 81 -10.70 7.28 -10.06
C SER A 81 -10.06 7.78 -11.34
N LEU A 82 -8.84 7.35 -11.65
CA LEU A 82 -8.11 7.75 -12.86
C LEU A 82 -8.82 7.32 -14.15
N ALA A 83 -9.43 6.14 -14.15
CA ALA A 83 -10.17 5.62 -15.29
C ALA A 83 -11.43 6.44 -15.63
N LYS A 84 -12.00 7.22 -14.69
CA LYS A 84 -13.12 8.13 -14.97
C LYS A 84 -12.72 9.31 -15.84
N ASP A 85 -11.44 9.67 -15.78
CA ASP A 85 -10.84 10.79 -16.50
C ASP A 85 -9.95 10.30 -17.66
N ASP A 86 -10.17 9.06 -18.13
CA ASP A 86 -9.43 8.40 -19.22
C ASP A 86 -7.92 8.23 -18.98
N PHE A 87 -7.48 8.20 -17.72
CA PHE A 87 -6.11 7.85 -17.34
C PHE A 87 -6.00 6.38 -16.94
N PHE A 88 -5.14 5.65 -17.65
CA PHE A 88 -5.00 4.20 -17.47
C PHE A 88 -3.73 3.88 -16.67
N VAL A 89 -3.92 3.47 -15.42
CA VAL A 89 -2.87 2.92 -14.55
C VAL A 89 -3.43 1.66 -13.91
N THR A 90 -2.68 0.56 -13.93
CA THR A 90 -3.13 -0.70 -13.34
C THR A 90 -3.05 -0.67 -11.82
N PRO A 91 -3.87 -1.47 -11.10
CA PRO A 91 -3.72 -1.59 -9.65
C PRO A 91 -2.31 -2.02 -9.22
N LEU A 92 -1.63 -2.90 -9.99
CA LEU A 92 -0.23 -3.25 -9.71
C LEU A 92 0.70 -2.03 -9.74
N GLU A 93 0.60 -1.17 -10.77
CA GLU A 93 1.43 0.03 -10.88
C GLU A 93 1.19 1.00 -9.71
N VAL A 94 -0.06 1.12 -9.24
CA VAL A 94 -0.36 1.94 -8.06
C VAL A 94 0.26 1.35 -6.79
N ILE A 95 0.22 0.02 -6.60
CA ILE A 95 0.88 -0.64 -5.45
C ILE A 95 2.39 -0.37 -5.47
N GLU A 96 3.02 -0.50 -6.63
CA GLU A 96 4.45 -0.24 -6.82
C GLU A 96 4.80 1.23 -6.57
N ALA A 97 3.95 2.16 -7.01
CA ALA A 97 4.10 3.58 -6.74
C ALA A 97 4.02 3.87 -5.24
N ILE A 98 3.00 3.35 -4.53
CA ILE A 98 2.88 3.54 -3.08
C ILE A 98 4.09 2.97 -2.34
N GLY A 99 4.51 1.74 -2.69
CA GLY A 99 5.67 1.08 -2.09
C GLY A 99 6.98 1.85 -2.26
N THR A 100 7.13 2.51 -3.41
CA THR A 100 8.29 3.36 -3.71
C THR A 100 8.20 4.69 -2.97
N LEU A 101 7.08 5.39 -3.09
CA LEU A 101 6.91 6.77 -2.65
C LEU A 101 6.84 6.89 -1.12
N LYS A 102 6.14 5.98 -0.42
CA LYS A 102 5.99 6.08 1.04
C LYS A 102 7.33 5.98 1.77
N ARG A 103 8.30 5.22 1.25
CA ARG A 103 9.66 5.13 1.82
C ARG A 103 10.43 6.46 1.72
N GLN A 104 10.12 7.23 0.69
CA GLN A 104 10.78 8.50 0.37
C GLN A 104 10.03 9.68 1.01
N ALA A 105 8.76 9.51 1.36
CA ALA A 105 7.96 10.51 2.02
C ALA A 105 8.46 10.82 3.46
N PRO A 106 8.18 12.04 3.96
CA PRO A 106 8.19 12.33 5.39
C PRO A 106 7.31 11.36 6.20
N ASP A 107 7.61 11.20 7.48
CA ASP A 107 7.00 10.16 8.32
C ASP A 107 5.50 10.43 8.58
N ASP A 108 5.10 11.71 8.61
CA ASP A 108 3.74 12.20 8.81
C ASP A 108 2.82 12.08 7.57
N ILE A 109 3.38 11.75 6.39
CA ILE A 109 2.60 11.56 5.17
C ILE A 109 2.08 10.12 5.08
N ASP A 110 0.78 9.91 5.25
CA ASP A 110 0.15 8.58 5.18
C ASP A 110 0.03 8.03 3.74
N CYS A 111 -0.31 6.74 3.62
CA CYS A 111 -0.41 6.07 2.32
C CYS A 111 -1.57 6.57 1.46
N MET A 112 -2.65 7.07 2.06
CA MET A 112 -3.74 7.73 1.33
C MET A 112 -3.23 9.00 0.64
N THR A 113 -2.44 9.81 1.35
CA THR A 113 -1.82 11.02 0.82
C THR A 113 -0.81 10.68 -0.27
N VAL A 114 0.01 9.63 -0.08
CA VAL A 114 0.90 9.10 -1.13
C VAL A 114 0.14 8.71 -2.39
N ALA A 115 -0.93 7.92 -2.24
CA ALA A 115 -1.75 7.46 -3.36
C ALA A 115 -2.43 8.63 -4.08
N THR A 116 -2.94 9.61 -3.33
CA THR A 116 -3.60 10.81 -3.85
C THR A 116 -2.62 11.70 -4.61
N ASN A 117 -1.44 11.95 -4.06
CA ASN A 117 -0.40 12.75 -4.73
C ASN A 117 0.11 12.08 -6.00
N TYR A 118 0.23 10.76 -6.00
CA TYR A 118 0.54 10.02 -7.22
C TYR A 118 -0.57 10.18 -8.27
N ALA A 119 -1.83 9.94 -7.90
CA ALA A 119 -2.97 10.05 -8.79
C ALA A 119 -3.12 11.47 -9.38
N SER A 120 -3.02 12.51 -8.55
CA SER A 120 -3.11 13.90 -9.01
C SER A 120 -1.98 14.28 -9.96
N THR A 121 -0.80 13.67 -9.79
CA THR A 121 0.33 13.89 -10.69
C THR A 121 0.17 13.12 -12.00
N VAL A 122 -0.43 11.92 -12.00
CA VAL A 122 -0.72 11.16 -13.23
C VAL A 122 -1.57 11.97 -14.20
N VAL A 123 -2.55 12.74 -13.70
CA VAL A 123 -3.45 13.55 -14.52
C VAL A 123 -2.73 14.67 -15.28
N VAL A 124 -1.54 15.09 -14.83
CA VAL A 124 -0.79 16.21 -15.43
C VAL A 124 0.56 15.81 -16.01
N ALA A 125 1.07 14.62 -15.70
CA ALA A 125 2.34 14.13 -16.23
C ALA A 125 2.14 13.46 -17.60
N PRO A 126 3.15 13.48 -18.49
CA PRO A 126 3.05 12.79 -19.77
C PRO A 126 2.93 11.27 -19.63
N THR A 127 3.48 10.69 -18.57
CA THR A 127 3.41 9.25 -18.27
C THR A 127 3.27 8.95 -16.77
N PRO A 128 2.73 7.77 -16.39
CA PRO A 128 2.72 7.32 -15.00
C PRO A 128 4.13 7.19 -14.37
N ALA A 129 5.14 6.90 -15.18
CA ALA A 129 6.54 6.83 -14.74
C ALA A 129 7.10 8.22 -14.39
N GLU A 130 6.79 9.24 -15.18
CA GLU A 130 7.15 10.63 -14.88
C GLU A 130 6.38 11.17 -13.67
N ALA A 131 5.13 10.76 -13.49
CA ALA A 131 4.38 11.07 -12.27
C ALA A 131 5.07 10.50 -11.03
N LEU A 132 5.47 9.22 -11.08
CA LEU A 132 6.22 8.56 -10.01
C LEU A 132 7.55 9.30 -9.72
N ALA A 133 8.32 9.62 -10.77
CA ALA A 133 9.59 10.33 -10.62
C ALA A 133 9.42 11.72 -9.99
N SER A 134 8.39 12.45 -10.39
CA SER A 134 8.08 13.80 -9.90
C SER A 134 7.72 13.80 -8.42
N VAL A 135 6.79 12.93 -8.01
CA VAL A 135 6.40 12.81 -6.58
C VAL A 135 7.57 12.29 -5.74
N ASN A 136 8.36 11.35 -6.25
CA ASN A 136 9.55 10.85 -5.57
C ASN A 136 10.59 11.97 -5.31
N SER A 137 10.84 12.82 -6.31
CA SER A 137 11.73 13.97 -6.19
C SER A 137 11.23 14.93 -5.11
N LEU A 138 9.94 15.28 -5.14
CA LEU A 138 9.32 16.14 -4.12
C LEU A 138 9.49 15.56 -2.71
N TYR A 139 9.17 14.28 -2.51
CA TYR A 139 9.28 13.63 -1.22
C TYR A 139 10.71 13.56 -0.70
N LYS A 140 11.70 13.30 -1.55
CA LYS A 140 13.12 13.38 -1.17
C LYS A 140 13.51 14.77 -0.68
N ILE A 141 13.06 15.83 -1.36
CA ILE A 141 13.31 17.22 -0.97
C ILE A 141 12.65 17.53 0.38
N LEU A 142 11.37 17.17 0.55
CA LEU A 142 10.64 17.42 1.78
C LEU A 142 11.26 16.68 2.97
N LYS A 143 11.59 15.39 2.80
CA LYS A 143 12.21 14.57 3.85
C LYS A 143 13.59 15.08 4.27
N GLN A 144 14.33 15.75 3.39
CA GLN A 144 15.60 16.39 3.75
C GLN A 144 15.39 17.66 4.59
N LYS A 145 14.29 18.39 4.38
CA LYS A 145 13.97 19.63 5.11
C LYS A 145 13.36 19.39 6.48
N THR A 146 12.80 18.21 6.72
CA THR A 146 12.16 17.82 7.99
C THR A 146 13.07 17.00 8.91
N LYS A 147 14.33 16.79 8.52
CA LYS A 147 15.38 16.20 9.37
C LYS A 147 16.12 17.30 10.12
#